data_AF-A0A942BM55-F1
#
_entry.id   AF-A0A942BM55-F1
#
_cell.length_a   1.000
_cell.length_b   1.000
_cell.length_c   1.000
_cell.angle_alpha   90.00
_cell.angle_beta   90.00
_cell.angle_gamma   90.00
#
_symmetry.space_group_name_H-M   'P 1'
#
loop_
_entity.id
_entity.type
_entity.pdbx_description
1 polymer ?
#
loop_
_entity_poly.entity_id
_entity_poly.type
_entity_poly.pdbx_seq_one_letter_code
_entity_poly.pdbx_strand_id
1 'polypeptide(L)'
;MKSNEVVSPDKAANYLRLGKAHVVVRWAEARLRNNPHDLQSRELLARALWATGAHRALLDQLAILIDQNPYEPGYHALRGAVLEAQGFTGEAIKALSRARTTEAIERIELLESMQKEQIESLMELNPEARAAFRADLRRACETYGFAFAPPQESRRKDLSKRAVVRMSDWVRPS
;
A
#
# COMPACT_ATOMS: atom_id res chain seq x y z
N MET A 1 -22.26 -20.93 -25.74
CA MET A 1 -22.28 -20.13 -24.49
C MET A 1 -21.15 -20.61 -23.60
N LYS A 2 -20.12 -19.80 -23.34
CA LYS A 2 -19.07 -20.17 -22.38
C LYS A 2 -19.68 -20.11 -20.98
N SER A 3 -19.60 -21.22 -20.25
CA SER A 3 -20.08 -21.37 -18.88
C SER A 3 -19.65 -20.16 -18.05
N ASN A 4 -20.62 -19.42 -17.52
CA ASN A 4 -20.37 -18.30 -16.62
C ASN A 4 -19.90 -18.94 -15.30
N GLU A 5 -18.61 -19.21 -15.19
CA GLU A 5 -18.01 -19.86 -14.03
C GLU A 5 -18.31 -18.98 -12.81
N VAL A 6 -19.21 -19.46 -11.94
CA VAL A 6 -19.59 -18.75 -10.74
C VAL A 6 -18.40 -18.81 -9.79
N VAL A 7 -17.60 -17.74 -9.81
CA VAL A 7 -16.59 -17.49 -8.79
C VAL A 7 -17.36 -17.17 -7.52
N SER A 8 -17.27 -18.03 -6.51
CA SER A 8 -17.65 -17.66 -5.14
C SER A 8 -16.47 -16.96 -4.46
N PRO A 9 -16.70 -16.18 -3.39
CA PRO A 9 -15.61 -15.63 -2.58
C PRO A 9 -14.57 -16.69 -2.17
N ASP A 10 -15.02 -17.89 -1.80
CA ASP A 10 -14.14 -19.01 -1.42
C ASP A 10 -13.27 -19.50 -2.58
N LYS A 11 -13.81 -19.49 -3.80
CA LYS A 11 -13.06 -19.84 -5.01
C LYS A 11 -12.11 -18.72 -5.43
N ALA A 12 -12.44 -17.46 -5.17
CA ALA A 12 -11.62 -16.31 -5.56
C ALA A 12 -10.20 -16.40 -4.98
N ALA A 13 -10.07 -16.77 -3.70
CA ALA A 13 -8.76 -17.01 -3.07
C ALA A 13 -7.95 -18.11 -3.79
N ASN A 14 -8.61 -19.22 -4.18
CA ASN A 14 -7.96 -20.29 -4.93
C ASN A 14 -7.55 -19.84 -6.34
N TYR A 15 -8.37 -19.05 -7.04
CA TYR A 15 -8.01 -18.48 -8.34
C TYR A 15 -6.79 -17.56 -8.24
N LEU A 16 -6.69 -16.73 -7.20
CA LEU A 16 -5.50 -15.90 -6.97
C LEU A 16 -4.25 -16.75 -6.79
N ARG A 17 -4.31 -17.80 -5.98
CA ARG A 17 -3.19 -18.74 -5.77
C ARG A 17 -2.79 -19.47 -7.05
N LEU A 18 -3.74 -19.76 -7.94
CA LEU A 18 -3.50 -20.41 -9.24
C LEU A 18 -3.06 -19.42 -10.34
N GLY A 19 -2.75 -18.15 -10.01
CA GLY A 19 -2.36 -17.13 -10.99
C GLY A 19 -3.51 -16.66 -11.90
N LYS A 20 -4.75 -17.06 -11.61
CA LYS A 20 -5.96 -16.71 -12.38
C LYS A 20 -6.58 -15.39 -11.91
N ALA A 21 -5.76 -14.40 -11.58
CA ALA A 21 -6.20 -13.12 -11.01
C ALA A 21 -7.14 -12.34 -11.95
N HIS A 22 -6.93 -12.42 -13.27
CA HIS A 22 -7.81 -11.80 -14.27
C HIS A 22 -9.27 -12.28 -14.21
N VAL A 23 -9.50 -13.54 -13.81
CA VAL A 23 -10.85 -14.09 -13.63
C VAL A 23 -11.53 -13.42 -12.44
N VAL A 24 -10.79 -13.24 -11.34
CA VAL A 24 -11.27 -12.59 -10.12
C VAL A 24 -11.59 -11.10 -10.38
N VAL A 25 -10.74 -10.39 -11.14
CA VAL A 25 -11.02 -9.00 -11.56
C VAL A 25 -12.37 -8.91 -12.28
N ARG A 26 -12.55 -9.68 -13.36
CA ARG A 26 -13.79 -9.64 -14.16
C ARG A 26 -15.04 -9.96 -13.34
N TRP A 27 -14.93 -10.95 -12.46
CA TRP A 27 -16.04 -11.33 -11.59
C TRP A 27 -16.38 -10.23 -10.58
N ALA A 28 -15.37 -9.69 -9.89
CA ALA A 28 -15.56 -8.66 -8.88
C ALA A 28 -16.12 -7.36 -9.50
N GLU A 29 -15.62 -6.95 -10.66
CA GLU A 29 -16.18 -5.81 -11.40
C GLU A 29 -17.64 -6.03 -11.81
N ALA A 30 -17.99 -7.24 -12.27
CA ALA A 30 -19.38 -7.57 -12.60
C ALA A 30 -20.30 -7.47 -11.39
N ARG A 31 -19.82 -7.89 -10.22
CA ARG A 31 -20.55 -7.80 -8.97
C ARG A 31 -20.69 -6.35 -8.50
N LEU A 32 -19.63 -5.56 -8.58
CA LEU A 32 -19.63 -4.14 -8.21
C LEU A 32 -20.51 -3.29 -9.13
N ARG A 33 -20.72 -3.68 -10.40
CA ARG A 33 -21.71 -3.01 -11.27
C ARG A 33 -23.14 -3.16 -10.75
N ASN A 34 -23.46 -4.30 -10.15
CA ASN A 34 -24.81 -4.58 -9.60
C ASN A 34 -24.94 -4.09 -8.16
N ASN A 35 -23.86 -4.13 -7.37
CA ASN A 35 -23.81 -3.63 -6.01
C ASN A 35 -22.50 -2.86 -5.76
N PRO A 36 -22.47 -1.53 -5.99
CA PRO A 36 -21.25 -0.72 -5.87
C PRO A 36 -20.68 -0.65 -4.45
N HIS A 37 -21.47 -0.93 -3.43
CA HIS A 37 -21.05 -0.85 -2.03
C HIS A 37 -20.67 -2.23 -1.44
N ASP A 38 -20.58 -3.28 -2.28
CA ASP A 38 -20.14 -4.60 -1.83
C ASP A 38 -18.65 -4.60 -1.46
N LEU A 39 -18.38 -4.45 -0.16
CA LEU A 39 -17.03 -4.41 0.40
C LEU A 39 -16.23 -5.67 0.06
N GLN A 40 -16.82 -6.86 0.18
CA GLN A 40 -16.14 -8.13 -0.07
C GLN A 40 -15.66 -8.22 -1.52
N SER A 41 -16.52 -7.82 -2.47
CA SER A 41 -16.15 -7.80 -3.89
C SER A 41 -15.03 -6.80 -4.16
N ARG A 42 -15.05 -5.65 -3.50
CA ARG A 42 -14.01 -4.62 -3.65
C ARG A 42 -12.67 -5.06 -3.09
N GLU A 43 -12.65 -5.73 -1.94
CA GLU A 43 -11.43 -6.33 -1.39
C GLU A 43 -10.85 -7.41 -2.31
N LEU A 44 -11.70 -8.29 -2.86
CA LEU A 44 -11.26 -9.30 -3.82
C LEU A 44 -10.72 -8.66 -5.10
N LEU A 45 -11.34 -7.58 -5.58
CA LEU A 45 -10.83 -6.79 -6.70
C LEU A 45 -9.45 -6.22 -6.36
N ALA A 46 -9.28 -5.62 -5.18
CA ALA A 46 -8.00 -5.06 -4.75
C ALA A 46 -6.88 -6.13 -4.74
N ARG A 47 -7.14 -7.31 -4.18
CA ARG A 47 -6.19 -8.44 -4.18
C ARG A 47 -5.84 -8.90 -5.59
N ALA A 48 -6.83 -8.98 -6.47
CA ALA A 48 -6.62 -9.40 -7.85
C ALA A 48 -5.82 -8.36 -8.65
N LEU A 49 -6.12 -7.07 -8.47
CA LEU A 49 -5.37 -5.98 -9.09
C LEU A 49 -3.91 -5.97 -8.63
N TRP A 50 -3.67 -6.20 -7.34
CA TRP A 50 -2.31 -6.38 -6.80
C TRP A 50 -1.57 -7.53 -7.47
N ALA A 51 -2.19 -8.70 -7.56
CA ALA A 51 -1.60 -9.88 -8.20
C ALA A 51 -1.27 -9.64 -9.69
N THR A 52 -2.09 -8.85 -10.39
CA THR A 52 -1.85 -8.48 -11.80
C THR A 52 -0.87 -7.31 -12.00
N GLY A 53 -0.42 -6.65 -10.94
CA GLY A 53 0.41 -5.44 -11.04
C GLY A 53 -0.35 -4.20 -11.53
N ALA A 54 -1.68 -4.21 -11.49
CA ALA A 54 -2.53 -3.10 -11.92
C ALA A 54 -2.58 -1.98 -10.86
N HIS A 55 -1.41 -1.39 -10.55
CA HIS A 55 -1.20 -0.50 -9.40
C HIS A 55 -2.11 0.74 -9.41
N ARG A 56 -2.30 1.38 -10.58
CA ARG A 56 -3.16 2.58 -10.67
C ARG A 56 -4.61 2.27 -10.31
N ALA A 57 -5.19 1.25 -10.93
CA ALA A 57 -6.55 0.82 -10.62
C ALA A 57 -6.70 0.37 -9.16
N LEU A 58 -5.66 -0.26 -8.59
CA LEU A 58 -5.63 -0.66 -7.19
C LEU A 58 -5.67 0.56 -6.25
N LEU A 59 -4.91 1.62 -6.53
CA LEU A 59 -4.96 2.84 -5.73
C LEU A 59 -6.35 3.48 -5.75
N ASP A 60 -7.04 3.47 -6.90
CA ASP A 60 -8.41 3.96 -7.00
C ASP A 60 -9.37 3.14 -6.11
N GLN A 61 -9.23 1.81 -6.09
CA GLN A 61 -10.05 0.95 -5.22
C GLN A 61 -9.71 1.14 -3.74
N LEU A 62 -8.44 1.31 -3.39
CA LEU A 62 -7.99 1.54 -2.03
C LEU A 62 -8.50 2.85 -1.46
N ALA A 63 -8.59 3.90 -2.28
CA ALA A 63 -9.19 5.17 -1.85
C ALA A 63 -10.63 4.97 -1.35
N ILE A 64 -11.41 4.16 -2.08
CA ILE A 64 -12.80 3.86 -1.71
C ILE A 64 -12.87 2.95 -0.48
N LEU A 65 -12.00 1.93 -0.40
CA LEU A 65 -11.93 1.04 0.78
C LEU A 65 -11.56 1.82 2.05
N ILE A 66 -10.60 2.73 1.97
CA ILE A 66 -10.20 3.59 3.09
C ILE A 66 -11.30 4.59 3.46
N ASP A 67 -12.02 5.15 2.50
CA ASP A 67 -13.16 6.02 2.79
C ASP A 67 -14.26 5.29 3.56
N GLN A 68 -14.54 4.03 3.19
CA GLN A 68 -15.54 3.19 3.84
C GLN A 68 -15.10 2.67 5.22
N ASN A 69 -13.82 2.34 5.39
CA ASN A 69 -13.27 1.90 6.67
C ASN A 69 -11.90 2.56 6.93
N PRO A 70 -11.87 3.80 7.46
CA PRO A 70 -10.64 4.59 7.58
C PRO A 70 -9.60 4.02 8.54
N TYR A 71 -10.03 3.13 9.44
CA TYR A 71 -9.19 2.59 10.49
C TYR A 71 -8.70 1.16 10.22
N GLU A 72 -9.06 0.56 9.07
CA GLU A 72 -8.58 -0.76 8.66
C GLU A 72 -7.08 -0.72 8.32
N PRO A 73 -6.21 -1.32 9.15
CA PRO A 73 -4.76 -1.31 8.93
C PRO A 73 -4.34 -1.88 7.58
N GLY A 74 -5.02 -2.93 7.12
CA GLY A 74 -4.67 -3.66 5.91
C GLY A 74 -4.71 -2.80 4.65
N TYR A 75 -5.66 -1.87 4.56
CA TYR A 75 -5.79 -1.00 3.37
C TYR A 75 -4.66 0.02 3.29
N HIS A 76 -4.25 0.58 4.42
CA HIS A 76 -3.11 1.50 4.48
C HIS A 76 -1.79 0.77 4.21
N ALA A 77 -1.64 -0.45 4.71
CA ALA A 77 -0.49 -1.30 4.44
C ALA A 77 -0.37 -1.63 2.95
N LEU A 78 -1.47 -2.07 2.32
CA LEU A 78 -1.50 -2.38 0.89
C LEU A 78 -1.24 -1.13 0.04
N ARG A 79 -1.82 0.03 0.40
CA ARG A 79 -1.52 1.30 -0.25
C ARG A 79 -0.03 1.65 -0.18
N GLY A 80 0.58 1.47 0.98
CA GLY A 80 2.02 1.65 1.18
C GLY A 80 2.85 0.74 0.28
N ALA A 81 2.53 -0.55 0.23
CA ALA A 81 3.22 -1.53 -0.61
C ALA A 81 3.11 -1.20 -2.12
N VAL A 82 1.95 -0.73 -2.57
CA VAL A 82 1.74 -0.32 -3.98
C VAL A 82 2.55 0.93 -4.33
N LEU A 83 2.54 1.94 -3.47
CA LEU A 83 3.31 3.16 -3.66
C LEU A 83 4.82 2.88 -3.68
N GLU A 84 5.28 2.01 -2.79
CA GLU A 84 6.64 1.53 -2.79
C GLU A 84 7.01 0.81 -4.09
N ALA A 85 6.16 -0.10 -4.56
CA ALA A 85 6.39 -0.81 -5.82
C ALA A 85 6.44 0.12 -7.05
N GLN A 86 5.91 1.35 -6.93
CA GLN A 86 5.99 2.40 -7.94
C GLN A 86 7.15 3.39 -7.71
N GLY A 87 7.95 3.21 -6.67
CA GLY A 87 9.09 4.07 -6.33
C GLY A 87 8.71 5.35 -5.57
N PHE A 88 7.47 5.50 -5.11
CA PHE A 88 7.00 6.67 -4.36
C PHE A 88 7.29 6.51 -2.86
N THR A 89 8.56 6.49 -2.49
CA THR A 89 9.02 6.12 -1.13
C THR A 89 8.40 6.96 -0.01
N GLY A 90 8.37 8.30 -0.16
CA GLY A 90 7.81 9.15 0.90
C GLY A 90 6.30 8.97 1.10
N GLU A 91 5.54 8.80 0.01
CA GLU A 91 4.11 8.50 0.10
C GLU A 91 3.85 7.10 0.67
N ALA A 92 4.71 6.12 0.35
CA ALA A 92 4.66 4.79 0.94
C ALA A 92 4.85 4.85 2.46
N ILE A 93 5.84 5.60 2.96
CA ILE A 93 6.07 5.79 4.40
C ILE A 93 4.85 6.42 5.08
N LYS A 94 4.24 7.45 4.46
CA LYS A 94 3.03 8.10 4.99
C LYS A 94 1.86 7.11 5.10
N ALA A 95 1.65 6.29 4.07
CA ALA A 95 0.60 5.28 4.07
C ALA A 95 0.86 4.18 5.11
N LEU A 96 2.06 3.60 5.15
CA LEU A 96 2.45 2.59 6.14
C LEU A 96 2.33 3.11 7.58
N SER A 97 2.62 4.39 7.81
CA SER A 97 2.48 5.02 9.14
C SER A 97 1.02 5.02 9.64
N ARG A 98 0.04 4.95 8.73
CA ARG A 98 -1.38 4.83 9.08
C ARG A 98 -1.78 3.39 9.39
N ALA A 99 -1.10 2.40 8.81
CA ALA A 99 -1.37 0.98 9.08
C ALA A 99 -1.10 0.63 10.54
N ARG A 100 -0.05 1.19 11.16
CA ARG A 100 0.31 0.92 12.56
C ARG A 100 0.35 -0.59 12.83
N THR A 101 1.07 -1.34 12.00
CA THR A 101 1.40 -2.76 12.22
C THR A 101 2.91 -2.90 12.43
N THR A 102 3.36 -4.00 13.01
CA THR A 102 4.79 -4.26 13.20
C THR A 102 5.50 -4.33 11.86
N GLU A 103 4.93 -5.03 10.89
CA GLU A 103 5.47 -5.18 9.54
C GLU A 103 5.57 -3.82 8.82
N ALA A 104 4.58 -2.94 9.03
CA ALA A 104 4.63 -1.59 8.47
C ALA A 104 5.75 -0.74 9.11
N ILE A 105 6.02 -0.90 10.41
CA ILE A 105 7.13 -0.20 11.08
C ILE A 105 8.47 -0.68 10.53
N GLU A 106 8.68 -1.99 10.43
CA GLU A 106 9.90 -2.58 9.87
C GLU A 106 10.11 -2.12 8.42
N ARG A 107 9.03 -2.06 7.64
CA ARG A 107 9.12 -1.58 6.25
C ARG A 107 9.44 -0.08 6.18
N ILE A 108 8.86 0.74 7.05
CA ILE A 108 9.20 2.17 7.14
C ILE A 108 10.69 2.34 7.47
N GLU A 109 11.24 1.58 8.41
CA GLU A 109 12.67 1.68 8.78
C GLU A 109 13.59 1.47 7.58
N LEU A 110 13.29 0.45 6.77
CA LEU A 110 14.05 0.17 5.56
C LEU A 110 13.91 1.31 4.54
N LEU A 111 12.68 1.80 4.31
CA LEU A 111 12.45 2.92 3.39
C LEU A 111 13.13 4.20 3.85
N GLU A 112 13.12 4.48 5.15
CA GLU A 112 13.84 5.63 5.74
C GLU A 112 15.35 5.52 5.54
N SER A 113 15.91 4.31 5.62
CA SER A 113 17.33 4.07 5.32
C SER A 113 17.64 4.34 3.84
N MET A 114 16.82 3.80 2.93
CA MET A 114 16.99 4.01 1.49
C MET A 114 16.89 5.49 1.10
N GLN A 115 15.95 6.24 1.70
CA GLN A 115 15.84 7.68 1.42
C GLN A 115 17.06 8.45 1.91
N LYS A 116 17.71 8.06 3.02
CA LYS A 116 18.93 8.74 3.47
C LYS A 116 20.04 8.64 2.44
N GLU A 117 20.28 7.43 1.92
CA GLU A 117 21.26 7.19 0.86
C GLU A 117 20.91 8.00 -0.41
N GLN A 118 19.62 8.05 -0.78
CA GLN A 118 19.14 8.84 -1.92
C GLN A 118 19.34 10.35 -1.72
N ILE A 119 19.07 10.86 -0.51
CA ILE A 119 19.27 12.28 -0.17
C ILE A 119 20.76 12.62 -0.21
N GLU A 120 21.62 11.78 0.38
CA GLU A 120 23.08 11.97 0.36
C GLU A 120 23.60 12.04 -1.07
N SER A 121 23.26 11.05 -1.90
CA SER A 121 23.62 11.03 -3.32
C SER A 121 23.09 12.25 -4.07
N LEU A 122 21.84 12.66 -3.82
CA LEU A 122 21.25 13.85 -4.43
C LEU A 122 21.99 15.14 -4.02
N MET A 123 22.38 15.28 -2.75
CA MET A 123 23.14 16.44 -2.27
C MET A 123 24.57 16.46 -2.81
N GLU A 124 25.18 15.31 -3.07
CA GLU A 124 26.50 15.24 -3.71
C GLU A 124 26.43 15.67 -5.18
N LEU A 125 25.45 15.17 -5.92
CA LEU A 125 25.33 15.36 -7.36
C LEU A 125 24.65 16.68 -7.75
N ASN A 126 23.83 17.26 -6.87
CA ASN A 126 23.04 18.46 -7.16
C ASN A 126 23.30 19.58 -6.12
N PRO A 127 24.06 20.64 -6.50
CA PRO A 127 24.32 21.78 -5.63
C PRO A 127 23.07 22.55 -5.19
N GLU A 128 22.03 22.63 -6.04
CA GLU A 128 20.75 23.28 -5.69
C GLU A 128 20.02 22.48 -4.62
N ALA A 129 19.97 21.15 -4.77
CA ALA A 129 19.40 20.28 -3.75
C ALA A 129 20.16 20.41 -2.43
N ARG A 130 21.51 20.42 -2.48
CA ARG A 130 22.35 20.66 -1.29
C ARG A 130 22.02 21.97 -0.60
N ALA A 131 21.84 23.06 -1.36
CA ALA A 131 21.47 24.36 -0.80
C ALA A 131 20.06 24.31 -0.17
N ALA A 132 19.09 23.68 -0.83
CA ALA A 132 17.73 23.50 -0.33
C ALA A 132 17.70 22.70 0.99
N PHE A 133 18.39 21.55 1.05
CA PHE A 133 18.47 20.72 2.25
C PHE A 133 19.17 21.41 3.43
N ARG A 134 20.16 22.28 3.16
CA ARG A 134 20.82 23.09 4.20
C ARG A 134 19.94 24.23 4.72
N ALA A 135 19.09 24.80 3.86
CA ALA A 135 18.21 25.90 4.22
C ALA A 135 16.99 25.41 5.02
N ASP A 136 16.31 24.38 4.52
CA ASP A 136 15.12 23.80 5.16
C ASP A 136 14.99 22.32 4.79
N LEU A 137 15.46 21.46 5.68
CA LEU A 137 15.40 20.01 5.52
C LEU A 137 13.98 19.51 5.28
N ARG A 138 12.97 20.05 5.99
CA ARG A 138 11.60 19.54 5.90
C ARG A 138 10.99 19.89 4.55
N ARG A 139 11.10 21.16 4.15
CA ARG A 139 10.58 21.62 2.86
C ARG A 139 11.31 20.95 1.69
N ALA A 140 12.62 20.72 1.81
CA ALA A 140 13.38 19.98 0.81
C ALA A 140 12.90 18.52 0.72
N CYS A 141 12.72 17.82 1.84
CA CYS A 141 12.14 16.47 1.84
C CYS A 141 10.79 16.44 1.13
N GLU A 142 9.88 17.35 1.46
CA GLU A 142 8.56 17.43 0.83
C GLU A 142 8.66 17.70 -0.69
N THR A 143 9.55 18.60 -1.11
CA THR A 143 9.75 18.96 -2.52
C THR A 143 10.29 17.79 -3.35
N TYR A 144 11.21 17.01 -2.78
CA TYR A 144 11.82 15.86 -3.45
C TYR A 144 11.05 14.55 -3.20
N GLY A 145 9.90 14.60 -2.53
CA GLY A 145 9.04 13.42 -2.30
C GLY A 145 9.55 12.46 -1.23
N PHE A 146 10.45 12.90 -0.35
CA PHE A 146 10.91 12.15 0.82
C PHE A 146 10.01 12.41 2.03
N ALA A 147 9.85 11.39 2.87
CA ALA A 147 9.12 11.52 4.13
C ALA A 147 9.74 10.69 5.24
N PHE A 148 9.72 11.18 6.48
CA PHE A 148 10.16 10.43 7.65
C PHE A 148 8.99 10.31 8.63
N ALA A 149 8.81 9.11 9.17
CA ALA A 149 7.83 8.85 10.21
C ALA A 149 8.33 9.42 11.56
N PRO A 150 7.42 9.73 12.50
CA PRO A 150 7.80 10.14 13.85
C PRO A 150 8.68 9.09 14.57
N PRO A 151 9.42 9.46 15.62
CA PRO A 151 10.39 8.58 16.28
C PRO A 151 9.83 7.23 16.74
N GLN A 152 10.68 6.21 16.70
CA GLN A 152 10.38 4.79 16.96
C GLN A 152 9.67 4.51 18.30
N GLU A 153 10.12 5.16 19.37
CA GLU A 153 9.54 4.98 20.70
C GLU A 153 8.06 5.38 20.75
N SER A 154 7.67 6.38 19.96
CA SER A 154 6.28 6.79 19.81
C SER A 154 5.47 5.75 19.03
N ARG A 155 6.08 5.11 18.01
CA ARG A 155 5.42 4.08 17.19
C ARG A 155 5.15 2.78 17.97
N ARG A 156 6.13 2.30 18.72
CA ARG A 156 6.03 1.03 19.47
C ARG A 156 5.09 1.12 20.68
N LYS A 157 5.03 2.28 21.36
CA LYS A 157 4.08 2.53 22.46
C LYS A 157 2.61 2.56 22.00
N ASP A 158 2.36 2.88 20.74
CA ASP A 158 1.01 2.88 20.14
C ASP A 158 0.53 1.47 19.77
N LEU A 159 1.45 0.56 19.41
CA LEU A 159 1.13 -0.84 19.09
C LEU A 159 0.73 -1.67 20.31
N SER A 160 1.30 -1.40 21.48
CA SER A 160 1.02 -2.16 22.71
C SER A 160 -0.42 -2.00 23.23
N LYS A 161 -1.26 -1.23 22.53
CA LYS A 161 -2.65 -0.90 22.92
C LYS A 161 -3.72 -1.47 21.99
N ARG A 162 -3.40 -2.18 20.91
CA ARG A 162 -4.40 -2.68 19.93
C ARG A 162 -4.11 -4.11 19.46
N ALA A 163 -5.19 -4.87 19.24
CA ALA A 163 -5.15 -6.26 18.76
C ALA A 163 -4.57 -6.34 17.33
N VAL A 164 -3.69 -7.32 17.13
CA VAL A 164 -2.80 -7.49 15.97
C VAL A 164 -3.57 -8.06 14.77
N VAL A 165 -3.79 -7.26 13.73
CA VAL A 165 -4.13 -7.74 12.37
C VAL A 165 -2.82 -7.98 11.63
N ARG A 166 -2.62 -9.17 11.05
CA ARG A 166 -1.37 -9.55 10.37
C ARG A 166 -1.40 -9.16 8.90
N MET A 167 -0.28 -8.61 8.42
CA MET A 167 -0.10 -8.21 7.01
C MET A 167 -0.04 -9.41 6.04
N SER A 168 0.08 -10.63 6.58
CA SER A 168 0.22 -11.89 5.84
C SER A 168 -0.96 -12.26 4.93
N ASP A 169 -2.12 -11.63 5.10
CA ASP A 169 -3.30 -11.89 4.25
C ASP A 169 -3.22 -11.21 2.87
N TRP A 170 -2.24 -10.31 2.68
CA TRP A 170 -2.08 -9.47 1.48
C TRP A 170 -0.78 -9.74 0.69
N VAL A 171 -0.03 -10.78 1.07
CA VAL A 171 1.25 -11.12 0.41
C VAL A 171 0.98 -11.61 -1.02
N ARG A 172 1.70 -11.03 -1.98
CA ARG A 172 1.72 -11.46 -3.39
C ARG A 172 2.26 -12.89 -3.44
N PRO A 173 1.54 -13.88 -3.99
CA PRO A 173 2.16 -15.16 -4.31
C PRO A 173 3.26 -14.91 -5.33
N SER A 174 4.48 -15.33 -4.99
CA SER A 174 5.63 -15.38 -5.90
C SER A 174 5.36 -16.25 -7.11
#